data_AF-A0A392VLD6-F1
#
_entry.id   AF-A0A392VLD6-F1
#
_cell.length_a   1.000
_cell.length_b   1.000
_cell.length_c   1.000
_cell.angle_alpha   90.00
_cell.angle_beta   90.00
_cell.angle_gamma   90.00
#
_symmetry.space_group_name_H-M   'P 1'
#
loop_
_entity.id
_entity.type
_entity.pdbx_description
1 polymer ?
#
loop_
_entity_poly.entity_id
_entity_poly.type
_entity_poly.pdbx_seq_one_letter_code
_entity_poly.pdbx_strand_id
1 'polypeptide(L)' 'MREIAEAYLESPVKNAVITVPAYFNDFQRKATIDAGAIAGLDVMRIMCEPTAAAVAYSLDKRT' A
#
# COMPACT_ATOMS: atom_id res chain seq x y z
N MET A 1 -3.29 1.61 -10.52
CA MET A 1 -3.87 0.94 -9.33
C MET A 1 -5.07 1.68 -8.76
N ARG A 2 -4.98 2.99 -8.47
CA ARG A 2 -6.15 3.79 -8.00
C ARG A 2 -7.36 3.66 -8.93
N GLU A 3 -7.20 3.96 -10.22
CA GLU A 3 -8.29 3.92 -11.20
C GLU A 3 -8.95 2.54 -11.31
N ILE A 4 -8.17 1.45 -11.20
CA ILE A 4 -8.68 0.07 -11.24
C ILE A 4 -9.55 -0.19 -10.00
N ALA A 5 -9.09 0.24 -8.82
CA ALA A 5 -9.85 0.10 -7.58
C ALA A 5 -11.13 0.95 -7.59
N GLU A 6 -11.05 2.19 -8.10
CA GLU A 6 -12.22 3.07 -8.26
C GLU A 6 -13.24 2.50 -9.24
N ALA A 7 -12.80 1.92 -10.35
CA ALA A 7 -13.68 1.25 -11.31
C ALA A 7 -14.37 0.02 -10.70
N TYR A 8 -13.68 -0.74 -9.85
CA TYR A 8 -14.26 -1.90 -9.18
C TYR A 8 -15.23 -1.53 -8.05
N LEU A 9 -14.90 -0.48 -7.28
CA LEU A 9 -15.70 -0.04 -6.12
C LEU A 9 -16.79 0.98 -6.47
N GLU A 10 -16.82 1.46 -7.72
CA GLU A 10 -17.70 2.53 -8.21
C GLU A 10 -17.69 3.78 -7.31
N SER A 11 -16.57 4.02 -6.64
CA SER A 11 -16.42 5.07 -5.63
C SER A 11 -14.97 5.57 -5.56
N PRO A 12 -14.76 6.85 -5.18
CA PRO A 12 -13.43 7.44 -5.16
C PRO A 12 -12.56 6.82 -4.06
N VAL A 13 -11.31 6.49 -4.39
CA VAL A 13 -10.33 5.91 -3.47
C VAL A 13 -9.31 6.96 -3.10
N LYS A 14 -9.38 7.41 -1.84
CA LYS A 14 -8.50 8.47 -1.32
C LYS A 14 -7.35 7.94 -0.47
N ASN A 15 -7.59 6.88 0.29
CA ASN A 15 -6.64 6.40 1.30
C ASN A 15 -6.04 5.07 0.85
N ALA A 16 -4.73 4.89 1.07
CA ALA A 16 -4.03 3.69 0.68
C ALA A 16 -2.94 3.26 1.68
N VAL A 17 -2.70 1.95 1.72
CA VAL A 17 -1.50 1.35 2.31
C VAL A 17 -0.62 0.89 1.17
N ILE A 18 0.66 1.29 1.17
CA ILE A 18 1.61 0.96 0.10
C ILE A 18 2.71 0.06 0.66
N THR A 19 3.04 -1.00 -0.05
CA THR A 19 4.12 -1.91 0.36
C THR A 19 5.47 -1.42 -0.16
N VAL A 20 6.54 -1.68 0.61
CA VAL A 20 7.93 -1.42 0.20
C VAL A 20 8.81 -2.63 0.53
N PRO A 21 9.95 -2.79 -0.17
CA PRO A 21 10.94 -3.79 0.19
C PRO A 21 11.43 -3.62 1.62
N ALA A 22 11.65 -4.73 2.32
CA ALA A 22 12.04 -4.70 3.74
C ALA A 22 13.36 -3.93 3.98
N TYR A 23 14.25 -3.94 2.99
CA TYR A 23 15.57 -3.31 3.03
C TYR A 23 15.56 -1.82 2.60
N PHE A 24 14.40 -1.23 2.28
CA PHE A 24 14.34 0.19 1.96
C PHE A 24 14.76 1.05 3.15
N ASN A 25 15.65 2.00 2.88
CA ASN A 25 16.06 3.03 3.84
C ASN A 25 15.00 4.13 3.95
N ASP A 26 15.19 5.06 4.90
CA ASP A 26 14.21 6.11 5.18
C ASP A 26 13.96 7.04 3.98
N PHE A 27 14.99 7.34 3.18
CA PHE A 27 14.84 8.18 2.00
C PHE A 27 13.99 7.49 0.93
N GLN A 28 14.21 6.21 0.66
CA GLN A 28 13.43 5.45 -0.30
C GLN A 28 11.97 5.27 0.17
N ARG A 29 11.76 5.07 1.47
CA ARG A 29 10.42 5.03 2.08
C ARG A 29 9.69 6.35 1.90
N LYS A 30 10.36 7.47 2.20
CA LYS A 30 9.79 8.81 2.02
C LYS A 30 9.46 9.11 0.56
N ALA A 31 10.37 8.77 -0.36
CA ALA A 31 10.12 8.91 -1.80
C ALA A 31 8.89 8.10 -2.26
N THR A 32 8.62 6.95 -1.64
CA THR A 32 7.43 6.14 -1.94
C THR A 32 6.15 6.79 -1.40
N ILE A 33 6.19 7.41 -0.21
CA ILE A 33 5.08 8.20 0.33
C ILE A 33 4.78 9.39 -0.57
N ASP A 34 5.82 10.12 -0.98
CA ASP A 34 5.71 11.28 -1.86
C ASP A 34 5.13 10.87 -3.23
N ALA A 35 5.53 9.71 -3.77
CA ALA A 35 4.93 9.15 -4.98
C ALA A 35 3.43 8.87 -4.82
N GLY A 36 3.01 8.38 -3.65
CA GLY A 36 1.58 8.21 -3.32
C GLY A 36 0.83 9.54 -3.26
N ALA A 37 1.41 10.56 -2.64
CA ALA A 37 0.83 11.90 -2.57
C ALA A 37 0.70 12.55 -3.95
N ILE A 38 1.72 12.42 -4.81
CA ILE A 38 1.70 12.89 -6.21
C ILE A 38 0.60 12.16 -7.00
N ALA A 39 0.39 10.87 -6.72
CA ALA A 39 -0.70 10.10 -7.30
C ALA A 39 -2.09 10.46 -6.72
N GLY A 40 -2.19 11.43 -5.81
CA GLY A 40 -3.44 11.88 -5.19
C GLY A 40 -4.02 10.87 -4.19
N LEU A 41 -3.16 10.09 -3.54
CA LEU A 41 -3.52 9.16 -2.47
C LEU A 41 -2.95 9.64 -1.13
N ASP A 42 -3.77 9.58 -0.08
CA ASP A 42 -3.31 9.69 1.30
C ASP A 42 -2.70 8.35 1.74
N VAL A 43 -1.37 8.35 1.91
CA VAL A 43 -0.61 7.16 2.29
C VAL A 43 -0.71 6.98 3.80
N MET A 44 -1.73 6.25 4.25
CA MET A 44 -2.00 6.01 5.67
C MET A 44 -0.85 5.27 6.38
N ARG A 45 -0.21 4.35 5.66
CA ARG A 45 0.90 3.54 6.17
C ARG A 45 1.74 2.98 5.03
N ILE A 46 3.04 2.92 5.26
CA ILE A 46 3.97 2.08 4.48
C ILE A 46 4.18 0.76 5.22
N MET A 47 4.03 -0.36 4.54
CA MET A 47 4.20 -1.70 5.11
C MET A 47 5.33 -2.45 4.42
N CYS A 48 6.11 -3.24 5.16
CA CYS A 48 7.12 -4.11 4.55
C CYS A 48 6.43 -5.27 3.81
N GLU A 49 6.85 -5.54 2.58
CA GLU A 49 6.35 -6.65 1.76
C GLU A 49 6.31 -8.02 2.47
N PRO A 50 7.38 -8.50 3.15
CA PRO A 50 7.30 -9.80 3.83
C PRO A 50 6.29 -9.82 4.97
N THR A 51 6.07 -8.68 5.64
CA THR A 51 5.03 -8.55 6.66
C THR A 51 3.64 -8.61 6.02
N ALA A 52 3.45 -7.94 4.88
CA ALA A 52 2.19 -7.99 4.13
C ALA A 52 1.86 -9.44 3.72
N ALA A 53 2.85 -10.16 3.21
CA ALA A 53 2.71 -11.57 2.84
C ALA A 53 2.39 -12.46 4.05
N ALA A 54 3.05 -12.23 5.19
CA ALA A 54 2.77 -12.96 6.42
C ALA A 54 1.34 -12.71 6.95
N VAL A 55 0.85 -11.48 6.88
CA VAL A 55 -0.54 -11.14 7.23
C VAL A 55 -1.50 -11.89 6.30
N ALA A 56 -1.30 -11.83 4.99
CA ALA A 56 -2.14 -12.53 4.02
C ALA A 56 -2.16 -14.05 4.28
N TYR A 57 -0.99 -14.66 4.49
CA TYR A 57 -0.88 -16.09 4.80
C TYR A 57 -1.61 -16.47 6.10
N SER A 58 -1.50 -15.63 7.13
CA SER A 58 -2.17 -15.86 8.41
C SER A 58 -3.70 -15.75 8.33
N LEU A 59 -4.22 -14.95 7.40
CA LEU A 59 -5.65 -14.80 7.16
C LEU A 59 -6.19 -15.98 6.36
N ASP A 60 -5.48 -16.39 5.31
CA ASP A 60 -5.84 -17.55 4.48
C ASP A 60 -5.96 -18.83 5.33
N LYS A 61 -4.96 -19.09 6.19
CA LYS A 61 -4.93 -20.26 7.09
C LYS A 61 -5.97 -20.28 8.22
N ARG A 62 -6.72 -19.20 8.43
CA ARG A 62 -7.80 -19.14 9.43
C ARG A 62 -9.16 -19.53 8.85
N THR A 63 -9.22 -19.79 7.54
CA THR A 63 -10.40 -20.26 6.80
C THR A 63 -10.24 -21.73 6.47
#